data_AF-A0A3Q3K272-F1
#
_entry.id   AF-A0A3Q3K272-F1
#
_cell.length_a   1.000
_cell.length_b   1.000
_cell.length_c   1.000
_cell.angle_alpha   90.00
_cell.angle_beta   90.00
_cell.angle_gamma   90.00
#
_symmetry.space_group_name_H-M   'P 1'
#
loop_
_entity.id
_entity.type
_entity.pdbx_description
1 polymer ?
#
loop_
_entity_poly.entity_id
_entity_poly.type
_entity_poly.pdbx_seq_one_letter_code
_entity_poly.pdbx_strand_id
1 'polypeptide(L)'
;MLKKKQQDGYYHTETSLLLGGRRLSEPDEAELLRVSRRLVEDAVNRALQQYKQETLQNGGGPNATSAQPPGITEETATKTDATANSTTDNRK
;
A
#
# COMPACT_ATOMS: atom_id res chain seq x y z
N MET A 1 3.94 32.66 -26.23
CA MET A 1 4.17 31.19 -26.29
C MET A 1 3.43 30.64 -27.50
N LEU A 2 4.13 30.25 -28.58
CA LEU A 2 3.53 29.97 -29.90
C LEU A 2 3.42 28.48 -30.25
N LYS A 3 4.09 27.60 -29.49
CA LYS A 3 4.04 26.16 -29.74
C LYS A 3 2.69 25.58 -29.32
N LYS A 4 2.16 24.64 -30.11
CA LYS A 4 0.91 23.94 -29.80
C LYS A 4 1.03 23.24 -28.44
N LYS A 5 0.00 23.38 -27.60
CA LYS A 5 -0.10 22.66 -26.33
C LYS A 5 -0.12 21.14 -26.56
N GLN A 6 0.31 20.42 -25.55
CA GLN A 6 0.24 18.96 -25.49
C GLN A 6 -1.22 18.50 -25.34
N GLN A 7 -1.48 17.21 -25.53
CA GLN A 7 -2.86 16.66 -25.44
C GLN A 7 -3.43 16.74 -24.02
N ASP A 8 -2.56 16.75 -23.01
CA ASP A 8 -2.89 16.94 -21.60
C ASP A 8 -3.19 18.40 -21.22
N GLY A 9 -3.12 19.33 -22.18
CA GLY A 9 -3.38 20.76 -21.98
C GLY A 9 -2.18 21.57 -21.45
N TYR A 10 -1.04 20.92 -21.19
CA TYR A 10 0.17 21.61 -20.76
C TYR A 10 0.90 22.27 -21.93
N TYR A 11 1.72 23.27 -21.60
CA TYR A 11 2.56 23.93 -22.59
C TYR A 11 3.60 22.97 -23.16
N HIS A 12 4.03 23.26 -24.38
CA HIS A 12 5.08 22.50 -25.03
C HIS A 12 6.39 22.58 -24.23
N THR A 13 6.97 21.43 -23.88
CA THR A 13 8.23 21.31 -23.13
C THR A 13 9.35 20.79 -24.01
N GLU A 14 10.34 21.64 -24.31
CA GLU A 14 11.54 21.23 -25.07
C GLU A 14 12.52 20.43 -24.20
N THR A 15 12.66 20.84 -22.95
CA THR A 15 13.58 20.25 -21.99
C THR A 15 13.00 20.47 -20.60
N SER A 16 13.21 19.50 -19.71
CA SER A 16 12.85 19.59 -18.31
C SER A 16 14.09 19.32 -17.46
N LEU A 17 14.20 20.05 -16.35
CA LEU A 17 15.19 19.76 -15.31
C LEU A 17 14.48 19.08 -14.16
N LEU A 18 14.92 17.87 -13.80
CA LEU A 18 14.42 17.19 -12.63
C LEU A 18 15.17 17.73 -11.41
N LEU A 19 14.51 18.57 -10.62
CA LEU A 19 15.11 19.12 -9.41
C LEU A 19 14.93 18.11 -8.26
N GLY A 20 16.05 17.65 -7.69
CA GLY A 20 16.06 16.56 -6.71
C GLY A 20 15.96 15.19 -7.38
N GLY A 21 16.97 14.86 -8.21
CA GLY A 21 17.07 13.60 -8.95
C GLY A 21 16.66 12.41 -8.09
N ARG A 22 15.94 11.45 -8.70
CA ARG A 22 15.47 10.19 -8.08
C ARG A 22 16.40 9.85 -6.93
N ARG A 23 15.94 10.01 -5.69
CA ARG A 23 16.74 9.68 -4.49
C ARG A 23 16.98 8.17 -4.52
N LEU A 24 18.03 7.78 -5.24
CA LEU A 24 18.62 6.45 -5.25
C LEU A 24 19.54 6.29 -4.03
N SER A 25 19.90 7.41 -3.38
CA SER A 25 20.55 7.43 -2.09
C SER A 25 19.52 7.20 -0.98
N GLU A 26 19.93 6.40 0.01
CA GLU A 26 19.19 6.19 1.25
C GLU A 26 18.80 7.54 1.87
N PRO A 27 17.57 7.67 2.41
CA PRO A 27 17.17 8.89 3.12
C PRO A 27 18.12 9.15 4.30
N ASP A 28 18.41 10.42 4.55
CA ASP A 28 19.20 10.80 5.73
C ASP A 28 18.42 10.48 7.02
N GLU A 29 19.15 10.26 8.11
CA GLU A 29 18.59 9.86 9.40
C GLU A 29 17.55 10.87 9.91
N ALA A 30 17.76 12.17 9.65
CA ALA A 30 16.79 13.22 9.98
C ALA A 30 15.48 13.09 9.20
N GLU A 31 15.53 12.69 7.92
CA GLU A 31 14.34 12.43 7.12
C GLU A 31 13.62 11.18 7.62
N LEU A 32 14.38 10.14 7.98
CA LEU A 32 13.85 8.88 8.50
C LEU A 32 13.12 9.08 9.84
N LEU A 33 13.73 9.81 10.78
CA LEU A 33 13.10 10.17 12.06
C LEU A 33 11.82 10.98 11.88
N ARG A 34 11.80 11.90 10.92
CA ARG A 34 10.61 12.70 10.63
C ARG A 34 9.48 11.84 10.07
N VAL A 35 9.80 10.90 9.19
CA VAL A 35 8.82 9.98 8.60
C VAL A 35 8.32 8.98 9.64
N SER A 36 9.20 8.40 10.46
CA SER A 36 8.81 7.47 11.51
C SER A 36 7.84 8.11 12.50
N ARG A 37 8.11 9.35 12.93
CA ARG A 37 7.21 10.12 13.80
C ARG A 37 5.81 10.27 13.17
N ARG A 38 5.73 10.66 11.90
CA ARG A 38 4.44 10.83 11.20
C ARG A 38 3.69 9.52 11.07
N LEU A 39 4.38 8.43 10.72
CA LEU A 39 3.75 7.11 10.59
C LEU A 39 3.18 6.63 11.92
N VAL A 40 3.92 6.82 13.02
CA VAL A 40 3.45 6.47 14.37
C VAL A 40 2.27 7.33 14.77
N GLU A 41 2.34 8.66 14.58
CA GLU A 41 1.22 9.57 14.88
C GLU A 41 -0.05 9.18 14.12
N ASP A 42 0.06 8.90 12.82
CA ASP A 42 -1.07 8.50 11.98
C ASP A 42 -1.64 7.14 12.43
N ALA A 43 -0.77 6.16 12.73
CA ALA A 43 -1.20 4.84 13.21
C ALA A 43 -1.92 4.93 14.56
N VAL A 44 -1.40 5.72 15.50
CA VAL A 44 -2.02 5.93 16.81
C VAL A 44 -3.37 6.63 16.66
N ASN A 45 -3.45 7.65 15.81
CA ASN A 45 -4.72 8.35 15.55
C ASN A 45 -5.78 7.42 14.95
N ARG A 46 -5.38 6.54 14.01
CA ARG A 46 -6.28 5.53 13.43
C ARG A 46 -6.71 4.50 14.47
N ALA A 47 -5.78 3.99 15.27
CA ALA A 47 -6.08 3.01 16.32
C ALA A 47 -7.04 3.59 17.36
N LEU A 48 -6.87 4.86 17.75
CA LEU A 48 -7.79 5.53 18.68
C LEU A 48 -9.19 5.71 18.07
N GLN A 49 -9.28 6.07 16.79
CA GLN A 49 -10.56 6.16 16.10
C GLN A 49 -11.24 4.80 16.00
N GLN A 50 -10.50 3.75 15.66
CA GLN A 50 -10.98 2.37 15.61
C GLN A 50 -11.50 1.93 16.98
N TYR A 51 -10.73 2.15 18.05
CA TYR A 51 -11.17 1.87 19.41
C TYR A 51 -12.51 2.55 19.73
N LYS A 52 -12.66 3.84 19.40
CA LYS A 52 -13.92 4.56 19.63
C LYS A 52 -15.08 3.99 18.81
N GLN A 53 -14.83 3.49 17.59
CA GLN A 53 -15.86 2.87 16.77
C GLN A 53 -16.28 1.50 17.34
N GLU A 54 -15.31 0.65 17.69
CA GLU A 54 -15.55 -0.69 18.22
C GLU A 54 -16.12 -0.69 19.65
N THR A 55 -15.80 0.32 20.46
CA THR A 55 -16.30 0.40 21.84
C THR A 55 -17.59 1.19 21.98
N LEU A 56 -17.79 2.25 21.18
CA LEU A 56 -18.91 3.18 21.39
C LEU A 56 -20.01 3.09 20.32
N GLN A 57 -19.69 2.69 19.08
CA GLN A 57 -20.64 2.75 17.95
C GLN A 57 -21.11 1.38 17.50
N ASN A 58 -20.24 0.37 17.48
CA ASN A 58 -20.56 -0.99 17.09
C ASN A 58 -20.39 -1.89 18.31
N GLY A 59 -21.45 -2.04 19.12
CA GLY A 59 -21.42 -2.83 20.37
C GLY A 59 -20.56 -4.09 20.24
N GLY A 60 -19.43 -4.08 20.96
CA GLY A 60 -18.24 -4.92 20.72
C GLY A 60 -18.56 -6.36 20.30
N GLY A 61 -18.37 -6.64 19.02
CA GLY A 61 -18.48 -7.97 18.44
C GLY A 61 -17.28 -8.25 17.53
N PRO A 62 -16.63 -9.42 17.64
CA PRO A 62 -15.34 -9.72 17.00
C PRO A 62 -15.39 -9.93 15.47
N ASN A 63 -16.35 -9.33 14.75
CA ASN A 63 -16.60 -9.63 13.33
C ASN A 63 -16.87 -8.43 12.42
N ALA A 64 -16.63 -7.18 12.86
CA ALA A 64 -16.72 -6.02 11.98
C ALA A 64 -15.36 -5.78 11.27
N THR A 65 -15.12 -6.58 10.22
CA THR A 65 -14.04 -6.43 9.23
C THR A 65 -12.67 -6.92 9.69
N SER A 66 -12.18 -7.94 9.00
CA SER A 66 -10.81 -8.44 9.05
C SER A 66 -9.80 -7.28 9.02
N ALA A 67 -9.23 -6.96 10.18
CA ALA A 67 -8.07 -6.12 10.33
C ALA A 67 -6.86 -6.88 9.75
N GLN A 68 -6.74 -6.90 8.41
CA GLN A 68 -5.51 -7.29 7.78
C GLN A 68 -4.58 -6.07 7.80
N PRO A 69 -3.41 -6.14 8.46
CA PRO A 69 -2.42 -5.07 8.36
C PRO A 69 -1.91 -5.00 6.91
N PRO A 70 -1.78 -3.81 6.30
CA PRO A 70 -1.16 -3.70 4.98
C PRO A 70 0.35 -3.75 5.16
N GLY A 71 0.90 -4.96 5.08
CA GLY A 71 2.34 -5.19 5.05
C GLY A 71 2.64 -6.63 4.76
N ILE A 72 2.92 -6.95 3.48
CA ILE A 72 4.27 -7.18 2.93
C ILE A 72 4.13 -7.82 1.55
N THR A 73 4.80 -7.23 0.56
CA THR A 73 5.05 -7.88 -0.73
C THR A 73 6.29 -8.75 -0.56
N GLU A 74 6.09 -10.03 -0.34
CA GLU A 74 7.06 -11.13 -0.46
C GLU A 74 6.21 -12.30 -0.98
N GLU A 75 6.56 -13.10 -1.98
CA GLU A 75 7.77 -13.33 -2.73
C GLU A 75 7.31 -14.16 -3.94
N THR A 76 7.91 -13.92 -5.10
CA THR A 76 7.88 -14.81 -6.25
C THR A 76 8.29 -16.22 -5.84
N ALA A 77 7.35 -17.17 -5.79
CA ALA A 77 7.67 -18.60 -5.71
C ALA A 77 6.61 -19.43 -6.45
N THR A 78 6.94 -19.72 -7.71
CA THR A 78 6.66 -20.97 -8.46
C THR A 78 5.59 -21.91 -7.89
N LYS A 79 4.46 -22.04 -8.60
CA LYS A 79 3.74 -23.32 -8.62
C LYS A 79 3.36 -23.69 -10.04
N THR A 80 4.29 -24.43 -10.63
CA THR A 80 4.16 -25.30 -11.79
C THR A 80 2.89 -26.16 -11.65
N ASP A 81 2.13 -26.23 -12.74
CA ASP A 81 1.09 -27.23 -12.93
C ASP A 81 1.64 -28.63 -12.65
N ALA A 82 1.03 -29.33 -11.70
CA ALA A 82 1.29 -30.74 -11.44
C ALA A 82 -0.05 -31.45 -11.25
N THR A 83 -0.59 -31.90 -12.38
CA THR A 83 -1.60 -32.94 -12.48
C THR A 83 -1.13 -34.19 -11.73
N ALA A 84 -1.87 -34.62 -10.71
CA ALA A 84 -1.76 -35.98 -10.18
C ALA A 84 -3.10 -36.40 -9.55
N ASN A 85 -3.59 -37.54 -10.03
CA ASN A 85 -4.85 -38.20 -9.73
C ASN A 85 -5.13 -38.40 -8.23
N SER A 86 -6.40 -38.37 -7.85
CA SER A 86 -6.93 -39.39 -6.94
C SER A 86 -8.35 -39.77 -7.35
N THR A 87 -8.50 -41.07 -7.58
CA THR A 87 -9.58 -41.80 -8.21
C THR A 87 -10.61 -42.25 -7.16
N THR A 88 -11.89 -42.00 -7.48
CA THR A 88 -13.14 -42.63 -6.97
C THR A 88 -13.42 -42.68 -5.46
N ASP A 89 -14.42 -41.89 -5.07
CA ASP A 89 -15.20 -42.01 -3.83
C ASP A 89 -16.35 -43.03 -3.99
N ASN A 90 -16.70 -43.66 -2.88
CA ASN A 90 -17.38 -44.94 -2.78
C ASN A 90 -18.90 -44.85 -2.95
N ARG A 91 -19.49 -45.80 -3.69
CA ARG A 91 -20.95 -45.99 -3.75
C ARG A 91 -21.32 -47.47 -3.62
N LYS A 92 -21.50 -47.97 -2.40
CA LYS A 92 -22.63 -48.80 -1.93
C LYS A 92 -22.46 -49.23 -0.48
#